data_AF-V5YQ29-F1
#
_entry.id   AF-V5YQ29-F1
#
_cell.length_a   1.000
_cell.length_b   1.000
_cell.length_c   1.000
_cell.angle_alpha   90.00
_cell.angle_beta   90.00
_cell.angle_gamma   90.00
#
_symmetry.space_group_name_H-M   'P 1'
#
loop_
_entity.id
_entity.type
_entity.pdbx_description
1 polymer ?
#
loop_
_entity_poly.entity_id
_entity_poly.type
_entity_poly.pdbx_seq_one_letter_code
_entity_poly.pdbx_strand_id
1 'polypeptide(L)'
;MGEAKRKKALAERQGNVEGKDANDVLGQIDQKVNLQRVATAIRKLSEASSANIGRDCHLHAGLCQALLARLGIETTLVIGYAAWRVGNGDGDVINHFPVKTMVEQPKAHPYHAWLEFGNPTSRFRIILDFTTYQLRRKAAELDALDGGHTTVEWCPEYLAVPFANVSSVDDVRMLRAGLFYYERDVPLERQMLAQSEPPDQEDVDLLGHIYQNPEINVIGTNHVSGISIL
;
A
#
# COMPACT_ATOMS: atom_id res chain seq x y z
N MET A 1 13.96 -45.62 -1.32
CA MET A 1 13.78 -44.22 -0.86
C MET A 1 12.38 -43.78 -1.26
N GLY A 2 11.45 -43.68 -0.31
CA GLY A 2 10.02 -43.51 -0.60
C GLY A 2 9.69 -42.14 -1.22
N GLU A 3 8.70 -42.13 -2.10
CA GLU A 3 8.20 -40.97 -2.86
C GLU A 3 7.95 -39.72 -1.98
N ALA A 4 7.51 -39.94 -0.73
CA ALA A 4 7.32 -38.88 0.26
C ALA A 4 8.62 -38.11 0.63
N LYS A 5 9.77 -38.79 0.72
CA LYS A 5 11.07 -38.14 0.98
C LYS A 5 11.54 -37.31 -0.22
N ARG A 6 11.20 -37.72 -1.46
CA ARG A 6 11.51 -36.94 -2.68
C ARG A 6 10.63 -35.70 -2.81
N LYS A 7 9.32 -35.80 -2.52
CA LYS A 7 8.40 -34.65 -2.51
C LYS A 7 8.79 -33.61 -1.47
N LYS A 8 9.16 -34.05 -0.26
CA LYS A 8 9.65 -33.15 0.81
C LYS A 8 10.95 -32.43 0.43
N ALA A 9 11.94 -33.15 -0.11
CA ALA A 9 13.21 -32.55 -0.53
C ALA A 9 13.05 -31.58 -1.73
N LEU A 10 12.07 -31.81 -2.61
CA LEU A 10 11.75 -30.91 -3.72
C LEU A 10 11.07 -29.63 -3.21
N ALA A 11 10.12 -29.75 -2.28
CA ALA A 11 9.46 -28.60 -1.65
C ALA A 11 10.43 -27.74 -0.83
N GLU A 12 11.35 -28.37 -0.08
CA GLU A 12 12.40 -27.67 0.68
C GLU A 12 13.41 -26.96 -0.25
N ARG A 13 13.77 -27.58 -1.39
CA ARG A 13 14.63 -26.94 -2.39
C ARG A 13 13.93 -25.80 -3.12
N GLN A 14 12.66 -25.96 -3.47
CA GLN A 14 11.86 -24.89 -4.07
C GLN A 14 11.72 -23.73 -3.08
N GLY A 15 11.32 -23.97 -1.82
CA GLY A 15 11.24 -22.92 -0.81
C GLY A 15 12.55 -22.15 -0.58
N ASN A 16 13.71 -22.83 -0.60
CA ASN A 16 15.01 -22.18 -0.44
C ASN A 16 15.45 -21.35 -1.66
N VAL A 17 15.11 -21.76 -2.88
CA VAL A 17 15.40 -20.99 -4.10
C VAL A 17 14.45 -19.80 -4.19
N GLU A 18 13.17 -20.03 -3.94
CA GLU A 18 12.11 -19.02 -3.98
C GLU A 18 12.30 -17.91 -2.92
N GLY A 19 12.70 -18.28 -1.69
CA GLY A 19 13.00 -17.32 -0.63
C GLY A 19 14.27 -16.51 -0.88
N LYS A 20 15.22 -17.07 -1.64
CA LYS A 20 16.40 -16.34 -2.10
C LYS A 20 16.02 -15.32 -3.18
N ASP A 21 15.19 -15.73 -4.15
CA ASP A 21 14.75 -14.85 -5.24
C ASP A 21 13.98 -13.62 -4.75
N ALA A 22 13.09 -13.76 -3.76
CA ALA A 22 12.34 -12.63 -3.20
C ALA A 22 13.21 -11.63 -2.42
N ASN A 23 14.11 -12.14 -1.57
CA ASN A 23 15.05 -11.29 -0.82
C ASN A 23 16.06 -10.61 -1.74
N ASP A 24 16.48 -11.29 -2.81
CA ASP A 24 17.36 -10.73 -3.83
C ASP A 24 16.68 -9.59 -4.60
N VAL A 25 15.37 -9.69 -4.86
CA VAL A 25 14.59 -8.61 -5.53
C VAL A 25 14.40 -7.40 -4.60
N LEU A 26 14.02 -7.59 -3.33
CA LEU A 26 13.93 -6.48 -2.37
C LEU A 26 15.30 -5.82 -2.16
N GLY A 27 16.36 -6.61 -2.02
CA GLY A 27 17.72 -6.11 -1.87
C GLY A 27 18.18 -5.26 -3.06
N GLN A 28 17.72 -5.56 -4.29
CA GLN A 28 17.99 -4.73 -5.47
C GLN A 28 17.36 -3.34 -5.38
N ILE A 29 16.15 -3.23 -4.81
CA ILE A 29 15.49 -1.94 -4.60
C ILE A 29 16.25 -1.15 -3.51
N ASP A 30 16.51 -1.78 -2.37
CA ASP A 30 17.14 -1.13 -1.21
C ASP A 30 18.58 -0.65 -1.49
N GLN A 31 19.30 -1.30 -2.40
CA GLN A 31 20.63 -0.86 -2.85
C GLN A 31 20.59 0.47 -3.63
N LYS A 32 19.47 0.79 -4.26
CA LYS A 32 19.32 1.97 -5.14
C LYS A 32 18.50 3.07 -4.49
N VAL A 33 17.51 2.71 -3.69
CA VAL A 33 16.53 3.62 -3.12
C VAL A 33 16.27 3.28 -1.67
N ASN A 34 16.25 4.29 -0.81
CA ASN A 34 15.78 4.12 0.57
C ASN A 34 14.25 4.25 0.61
N LEU A 35 13.55 3.12 0.65
CA LEU A 35 12.08 3.09 0.65
C LEU A 35 11.46 3.76 1.88
N GLN A 36 12.10 3.69 3.04
CA GLN A 36 11.66 4.41 4.24
C GLN A 36 11.68 5.93 4.02
N ARG A 37 12.69 6.45 3.30
CA ARG A 37 12.74 7.87 2.92
C ARG A 37 11.65 8.23 1.91
N VAL A 38 11.33 7.36 0.96
CA VAL A 38 10.19 7.56 0.04
C VAL A 38 8.89 7.64 0.84
N ALA A 39 8.64 6.67 1.72
CA ALA A 39 7.46 6.62 2.60
C ALA A 39 7.32 7.89 3.46
N THR A 40 8.43 8.31 4.08
CA THR A 40 8.45 9.52 4.92
C THR A 40 8.18 10.78 4.09
N ALA A 41 8.75 10.87 2.88
CA ALA A 41 8.59 12.04 2.01
C ALA A 41 7.16 12.18 1.50
N ILE A 42 6.55 11.09 1.02
CA ILE A 42 5.16 11.13 0.55
C ILE A 42 4.20 11.41 1.70
N ARG A 43 4.43 10.82 2.87
CA ARG A 43 3.64 11.12 4.07
C ARG A 43 3.67 12.60 4.42
N LYS A 44 4.87 13.20 4.49
CA LYS A 44 5.02 14.64 4.80
C LYS A 44 4.30 15.53 3.79
N LEU A 45 4.44 15.22 2.50
CA LEU A 45 3.75 15.95 1.43
C LEU A 45 2.23 15.84 1.59
N SER A 46 1.72 14.61 1.69
CA SER A 46 0.28 14.34 1.79
C SER A 46 -0.34 14.91 3.06
N GLU A 47 0.31 14.76 4.22
CA GLU A 47 -0.15 15.37 5.47
C GLU A 47 -0.20 16.90 5.38
N ALA A 48 0.66 17.52 4.57
CA ALA A 48 0.65 18.97 4.38
C ALA A 48 -0.40 19.47 3.38
N SER A 49 -0.58 18.80 2.24
CA SER A 49 -1.34 19.35 1.11
C SER A 49 -2.59 18.57 0.70
N SER A 50 -2.72 17.28 1.07
CA SER A 50 -3.84 16.47 0.56
C SER A 50 -5.17 16.89 1.18
N ALA A 51 -6.13 17.24 0.32
CA ALA A 51 -7.51 17.52 0.73
C ALA A 51 -8.31 16.26 1.09
N ASN A 52 -7.80 15.07 0.74
CA ASN A 52 -8.53 13.80 0.82
C ASN A 52 -7.69 12.70 1.49
N ILE A 53 -6.91 13.03 2.52
CA ILE A 53 -6.11 12.05 3.28
C ILE A 53 -7.00 10.86 3.68
N GLY A 54 -6.54 9.63 3.42
CA GLY A 54 -7.30 8.40 3.66
C GLY A 54 -8.18 7.95 2.48
N ARG A 55 -8.18 8.71 1.38
CA ARG A 55 -8.90 8.42 0.12
C ARG A 55 -8.05 8.71 -1.13
N ASP A 56 -6.76 8.97 -0.96
CA ASP A 56 -5.83 9.47 -1.96
C ASP A 56 -4.77 8.43 -2.37
N CYS A 57 -5.13 7.14 -2.31
CA CYS A 57 -4.22 6.03 -2.64
C CYS A 57 -3.67 6.12 -4.05
N HIS A 58 -4.48 6.52 -5.04
CA HIS A 58 -4.05 6.69 -6.42
C HIS A 58 -2.99 7.80 -6.56
N LEU A 59 -3.18 8.94 -5.88
CA LEU A 59 -2.22 10.04 -5.88
C LEU A 59 -0.90 9.61 -5.23
N HIS A 60 -0.95 8.93 -4.09
CA HIS A 60 0.25 8.41 -3.41
C HIS A 60 1.04 7.48 -4.32
N ALA A 61 0.37 6.49 -4.90
CA ALA A 61 1.02 5.52 -5.76
C ALA A 61 1.61 6.19 -7.01
N GLY A 62 0.87 7.10 -7.67
CA GLY A 62 1.36 7.84 -8.83
C GLY A 62 2.59 8.72 -8.53
N LEU A 63 2.54 9.51 -7.46
CA LEU A 63 3.68 10.35 -7.05
C LEU A 63 4.91 9.51 -6.69
N CYS A 64 4.72 8.41 -5.95
CA CYS A 64 5.81 7.50 -5.61
C CYS A 64 6.38 6.80 -6.86
N GLN A 65 5.53 6.41 -7.82
CA GLN A 65 5.99 5.82 -9.09
C GLN A 65 6.90 6.81 -9.83
N ALA A 66 6.48 8.07 -9.94
CA ALA A 66 7.24 9.11 -10.61
C ALA A 66 8.58 9.39 -9.90
N LEU A 67 8.59 9.45 -8.56
CA LEU A 67 9.83 9.59 -7.79
C LEU A 67 10.75 8.37 -8.00
N LEU A 68 10.23 7.15 -7.88
CA LEU A 68 11.02 5.93 -8.05
C LEU A 68 11.64 5.84 -9.46
N ALA A 69 10.90 6.23 -10.50
CA ALA A 69 11.40 6.30 -11.87
C ALA A 69 12.59 7.27 -11.98
N ARG A 70 12.53 8.45 -11.33
CA ARG A 70 13.67 9.39 -11.27
C ARG A 70 14.89 8.81 -10.56
N LEU A 71 14.67 7.88 -9.62
CA LEU A 71 15.72 7.16 -8.91
C LEU A 71 16.18 5.89 -9.65
N GLY A 72 15.70 5.65 -10.88
CA GLY A 72 16.09 4.51 -11.71
C GLY A 72 15.43 3.20 -11.32
N ILE A 73 14.27 3.26 -10.66
CA ILE A 73 13.43 2.11 -10.29
C ILE A 73 12.11 2.18 -11.05
N GLU A 74 11.97 1.31 -12.03
CA GLU A 74 10.73 1.14 -12.79
C GLU A 74 9.72 0.31 -12.00
N THR A 75 8.53 0.85 -11.80
CA THR A 75 7.41 0.17 -11.12
C THR A 75 6.13 0.28 -11.93
N THR A 76 5.21 -0.66 -11.72
CA THR A 76 3.88 -0.63 -12.31
C THR A 76 2.89 -0.09 -11.30
N LEU A 77 2.16 0.97 -11.64
CA LEU A 77 0.98 1.39 -10.91
C LEU A 77 -0.14 0.36 -11.12
N VAL A 78 -0.61 -0.23 -10.03
CA VAL A 78 -1.62 -1.29 -10.04
C VAL A 78 -2.84 -0.84 -9.26
N ILE A 79 -4.01 -1.21 -9.77
CA ILE A 79 -5.30 -0.93 -9.14
C ILE A 79 -6.08 -2.23 -8.98
N GLY A 80 -6.78 -2.34 -7.86
CA GLY A 80 -7.65 -3.47 -7.59
C GLY A 80 -8.17 -3.43 -6.16
N TYR A 81 -8.19 -4.59 -5.53
CA TYR A 81 -8.74 -4.81 -4.21
C TYR A 81 -7.63 -5.01 -3.19
N ALA A 82 -7.79 -4.40 -2.02
CA ALA A 82 -6.88 -4.61 -0.90
C ALA A 82 -7.63 -4.73 0.42
N ALA A 83 -7.03 -5.42 1.38
CA ALA A 83 -7.51 -5.44 2.75
C ALA A 83 -6.38 -5.71 3.74
N TRP A 84 -6.55 -5.23 4.97
CA TRP A 84 -5.57 -5.30 6.04
C TRP A 84 -6.24 -5.70 7.34
N ARG A 85 -5.73 -6.75 8.00
CA ARG A 85 -6.08 -7.08 9.37
C ARG A 85 -5.24 -6.21 10.30
N VAL A 86 -5.86 -5.16 10.83
CA VAL A 86 -5.18 -4.13 11.62
C VAL A 86 -5.13 -4.46 13.11
N GLY A 87 -5.95 -5.39 13.58
CA GLY A 87 -6.01 -5.84 14.98
C GLY A 87 -6.60 -7.25 15.09
N ASN A 88 -6.67 -7.79 16.30
CA ASN A 88 -7.17 -9.14 16.55
C ASN A 88 -8.67 -9.22 16.90
N GLY A 89 -9.37 -8.10 17.04
CA GLY A 89 -10.81 -8.05 17.22
C GLY A 89 -11.59 -8.48 15.97
N ASP A 90 -12.84 -8.94 16.16
CA ASP A 90 -13.68 -9.51 15.09
C ASP A 90 -13.93 -8.55 13.92
N GLY A 91 -13.91 -7.24 14.18
CA GLY A 91 -14.11 -6.19 13.19
C GLY A 91 -12.83 -5.47 12.74
N ASP A 92 -11.65 -5.87 13.21
CA ASP A 92 -10.40 -5.13 13.01
C ASP A 92 -9.81 -5.34 11.60
N VAL A 93 -10.60 -5.05 10.57
CA VAL A 93 -10.29 -5.22 9.15
C VAL A 93 -10.66 -3.96 8.38
N ILE A 94 -9.66 -3.37 7.73
CA ILE A 94 -9.88 -2.31 6.74
C ILE A 94 -9.86 -2.95 5.37
N ASN A 95 -10.89 -2.68 4.55
CA ASN A 95 -11.01 -3.27 3.22
C ASN A 95 -11.40 -2.24 2.16
N HIS A 96 -10.80 -2.39 0.98
CA HIS A 96 -11.07 -1.64 -0.23
C HIS A 96 -11.51 -2.62 -1.33
N PHE A 97 -12.65 -3.28 -1.12
CA PHE A 97 -13.29 -4.11 -2.13
C PHE A 97 -14.81 -4.15 -1.92
N PRO A 98 -15.61 -4.51 -2.95
CA PRO A 98 -17.06 -4.54 -2.83
C PRO A 98 -17.52 -5.58 -1.81
N VAL A 99 -18.25 -5.16 -0.78
CA VAL A 99 -18.99 -6.06 0.12
C VAL A 99 -20.49 -5.96 -0.16
N LYS A 100 -21.23 -7.06 -0.01
CA LYS A 100 -22.68 -7.11 -0.33
C LYS A 100 -23.52 -6.08 0.43
N THR A 101 -23.04 -5.63 1.58
CA THR A 101 -23.69 -4.65 2.45
C THR A 101 -23.24 -3.22 2.17
N MET A 102 -22.35 -3.00 1.19
CA MET A 102 -21.85 -1.68 0.86
C MET A 102 -22.96 -0.86 0.20
N VAL A 103 -23.28 0.31 0.77
CA VAL A 103 -24.19 1.26 0.15
C VAL A 103 -23.52 1.78 -1.13
N GLU A 104 -24.23 1.70 -2.26
CA GLU A 104 -23.74 2.27 -3.51
C GLU A 104 -23.49 3.77 -3.35
N GLN A 105 -22.29 4.19 -3.69
CA GLN A 105 -21.91 5.60 -3.70
C GLN A 105 -21.71 6.05 -5.14
N PRO A 106 -22.55 6.97 -5.66
CA PRO A 106 -22.40 7.48 -7.01
C PRO A 106 -20.99 8.06 -7.21
N LYS A 107 -20.27 7.56 -8.22
CA LYS A 107 -18.91 7.98 -8.59
C LYS A 107 -17.79 7.59 -7.60
N ALA A 108 -18.05 6.72 -6.63
CA ALA A 108 -17.01 6.16 -5.77
C ALA A 108 -16.90 4.65 -5.99
N HIS A 109 -15.72 4.18 -6.35
CA HIS A 109 -15.41 2.77 -6.48
C HIS A 109 -14.56 2.32 -5.28
N PRO A 110 -14.89 1.19 -4.63
CA PRO A 110 -14.03 0.62 -3.60
C PRO A 110 -12.82 -0.01 -4.30
N TYR A 111 -11.73 0.74 -4.34
CA TYR A 111 -10.46 0.27 -4.91
C TYR A 111 -9.29 0.74 -4.06
N HIS A 112 -8.17 0.07 -4.27
CA HIS A 112 -6.88 0.50 -3.77
C HIS A 112 -5.89 0.60 -4.92
N ALA A 113 -4.93 1.52 -4.77
CA ALA A 113 -3.82 1.68 -5.71
C ALA A 113 -2.49 1.46 -4.97
N TRP A 114 -1.61 0.66 -5.56
CA TRP A 114 -0.28 0.36 -5.05
C TRP A 114 0.71 0.24 -6.21
N LEU A 115 1.99 0.03 -5.91
CA LEU A 115 3.01 -0.23 -6.92
C LEU A 115 3.49 -1.67 -6.88
N GLU A 116 3.78 -2.23 -8.05
CA GLU A 116 4.46 -3.51 -8.19
C GLU A 116 5.85 -3.35 -8.82
N PHE A 117 6.85 -4.03 -8.27
CA PHE A 117 8.20 -4.11 -8.82
C PHE A 117 8.55 -5.56 -9.22
N GLY A 118 9.17 -5.71 -10.40
CA GLY A 118 9.52 -6.99 -10.98
C GLY A 118 8.49 -7.48 -12.01
N ASN A 119 8.59 -8.76 -12.40
CA ASN A 119 7.71 -9.32 -13.42
C ASN A 119 6.26 -9.47 -12.88
N PRO A 120 5.23 -8.88 -13.52
CA PRO A 120 3.84 -8.95 -13.04
C PRO A 120 3.27 -10.37 -12.89
N THR A 121 3.82 -11.36 -13.60
CA THR A 121 3.40 -12.77 -13.48
C THR A 121 4.20 -13.54 -12.43
N SER A 122 5.25 -12.94 -11.89
CA SER A 122 6.07 -13.56 -10.84
C SER A 122 5.39 -13.43 -9.48
N ARG A 123 5.39 -14.53 -8.72
CA ARG A 123 5.02 -14.51 -7.28
C ARG A 123 6.07 -13.84 -6.39
N PHE A 124 7.27 -13.56 -6.93
CA PHE A 124 8.35 -12.84 -6.24
C PHE A 124 8.38 -11.35 -6.58
N ARG A 125 7.42 -10.86 -7.37
CA ARG A 125 7.24 -9.42 -7.52
C ARG A 125 6.93 -8.80 -6.16
N ILE A 126 7.36 -7.57 -5.98
CA ILE A 126 7.22 -6.85 -4.72
C ILE A 126 6.01 -5.94 -4.78
N ILE A 127 5.16 -6.01 -3.76
CA ILE A 127 4.14 -5.01 -3.47
C ILE A 127 4.79 -3.88 -2.69
N LEU A 128 4.67 -2.65 -3.20
CA LEU A 128 5.03 -1.43 -2.52
C LEU A 128 3.76 -0.62 -2.24
N ASP A 129 3.43 -0.43 -0.97
CA ASP A 129 2.27 0.33 -0.54
C ASP A 129 2.69 1.40 0.48
N PHE A 130 2.70 2.65 0.04
CA PHE A 130 3.10 3.80 0.85
C PHE A 130 1.94 4.46 1.59
N THR A 131 0.78 3.83 1.62
CA THR A 131 -0.43 4.39 2.24
C THR A 131 -0.77 3.75 3.59
N THR A 132 -0.06 2.69 4.01
CA THR A 132 -0.44 1.94 5.21
C THR A 132 -0.30 2.74 6.51
N TYR A 133 0.49 3.82 6.55
CA TYR A 133 0.49 4.77 7.67
C TYR A 133 -0.88 5.42 7.92
N GLN A 134 -1.76 5.46 6.91
CA GLN A 134 -3.10 6.05 7.00
C GLN A 134 -4.12 5.12 7.68
N LEU A 135 -3.81 3.83 7.91
CA LEU A 135 -4.78 2.84 8.40
C LEU A 135 -5.41 3.23 9.74
N ARG A 136 -4.64 3.83 10.67
CA ARG A 136 -5.18 4.33 11.95
C ARG A 136 -6.25 5.41 11.75
N ARG A 137 -5.97 6.38 10.88
CA ARG A 137 -6.91 7.45 10.57
C ARG A 137 -8.14 6.90 9.87
N LYS A 138 -7.94 6.00 8.91
CA LYS A 138 -9.03 5.35 8.17
C LYS A 138 -9.96 4.56 9.09
N ALA A 139 -9.42 3.79 10.03
CA ALA A 139 -10.20 3.11 11.06
C ALA A 139 -11.07 4.10 11.85
N ALA A 140 -10.47 5.18 12.38
CA ALA A 140 -11.21 6.19 13.14
C ALA A 140 -12.32 6.89 12.31
N GLU A 141 -12.06 7.17 11.02
CA GLU A 141 -13.07 7.73 10.12
C GLU A 141 -14.22 6.76 9.84
N LEU A 142 -13.94 5.46 9.68
CA LEU A 142 -14.96 4.43 9.48
C LEU A 142 -15.79 4.22 10.76
N ASP A 143 -15.14 4.08 11.91
CA ASP A 143 -15.79 3.95 13.21
C ASP A 143 -16.72 5.15 13.50
N ALA A 144 -16.29 6.36 13.13
CA ALA A 144 -17.12 7.56 13.27
C ALA A 144 -18.36 7.56 12.36
N LEU A 145 -18.31 6.86 11.23
CA LEU A 145 -19.41 6.78 10.26
C LEU A 145 -20.42 5.69 10.61
N ASP A 146 -19.97 4.54 11.11
CA ASP A 146 -20.83 3.38 11.39
C ASP A 146 -21.07 3.10 12.89
N GLY A 147 -20.43 3.86 13.77
CA GLY A 147 -20.49 3.67 15.23
C GLY A 147 -19.71 2.46 15.72
N GLY A 148 -18.83 1.91 14.89
CA GLY A 148 -17.97 0.78 15.17
C GLY A 148 -16.83 1.11 16.12
N HIS A 149 -15.98 0.11 16.33
CA HIS A 149 -14.74 0.25 17.08
C HIS A 149 -13.68 -0.68 16.51
N THR A 150 -12.65 -0.09 15.93
CA THR A 150 -11.54 -0.77 15.28
C THR A 150 -10.27 -0.56 16.09
N THR A 151 -9.69 -1.64 16.61
CA THR A 151 -8.38 -1.59 17.28
C THR A 151 -7.27 -1.77 16.26
N VAL A 152 -6.36 -0.78 16.16
CA VAL A 152 -5.23 -0.81 15.24
C VAL A 152 -3.93 -1.15 15.98
N GLU A 153 -3.57 -2.43 16.00
CA GLU A 153 -2.33 -2.97 16.57
C GLU A 153 -1.20 -3.02 15.53
N TRP A 154 -1.56 -3.28 14.26
CA TRP A 154 -0.64 -3.36 13.14
C TRP A 154 -0.93 -2.28 12.11
N CYS A 155 0.04 -1.37 11.92
CA CYS A 155 -0.03 -0.24 11.01
C CYS A 155 1.39 0.18 10.62
N PRO A 156 2.07 -0.54 9.73
CA PRO A 156 3.40 -0.18 9.30
C PRO A 156 3.38 1.14 8.50
N GLU A 157 4.46 1.90 8.55
CA GLU A 157 4.58 3.17 7.82
C GLU A 157 4.42 2.99 6.29
N TYR A 158 4.91 1.85 5.78
CA TYR A 158 4.71 1.38 4.41
C TYR A 158 4.83 -0.14 4.37
N LEU A 159 4.40 -0.76 3.27
CA LEU A 159 4.69 -2.16 2.95
C LEU A 159 5.64 -2.25 1.77
N ALA A 160 6.65 -3.11 1.91
CA ALA A 160 7.49 -3.59 0.83
C ALA A 160 7.70 -5.09 1.02
N VAL A 161 6.88 -5.90 0.33
CA VAL A 161 6.78 -7.34 0.60
C VAL A 161 6.63 -8.14 -0.69
N PRO A 162 7.15 -9.38 -0.75
CA PRO A 162 6.87 -10.26 -1.89
C PRO A 162 5.37 -10.56 -1.99
N PHE A 163 4.86 -10.65 -3.22
CA PHE A 163 3.46 -11.03 -3.47
C PHE A 163 3.12 -12.41 -2.90
N ALA A 164 4.10 -13.31 -2.79
CA ALA A 164 3.93 -14.60 -2.13
C ALA A 164 3.48 -14.52 -0.66
N ASN A 165 3.59 -13.35 0.00
CA ASN A 165 3.13 -13.13 1.36
C ASN A 165 1.67 -12.61 1.43
N VAL A 166 1.06 -12.31 0.28
CA VAL A 166 -0.34 -11.88 0.22
C VAL A 166 -1.23 -13.04 0.66
N SER A 167 -2.07 -12.76 1.66
CA SER A 167 -3.01 -13.72 2.25
C SER A 167 -4.30 -13.78 1.45
N SER A 168 -5.13 -14.79 1.66
CA SER A 168 -6.50 -14.78 1.13
C SER A 168 -7.37 -13.74 1.88
N VAL A 169 -8.47 -13.31 1.25
CA VAL A 169 -9.45 -12.42 1.92
C VAL A 169 -10.00 -13.07 3.20
N ASP A 170 -10.24 -14.37 3.15
CA ASP A 170 -10.78 -15.13 4.29
C ASP A 170 -9.78 -15.17 5.46
N ASP A 171 -8.49 -15.33 5.17
CA ASP A 171 -7.44 -15.26 6.20
C ASP A 171 -7.37 -13.88 6.84
N VAL A 172 -7.40 -12.82 6.01
CA VAL A 172 -7.42 -11.43 6.50
C VAL A 172 -8.66 -11.18 7.39
N ARG A 173 -9.80 -11.79 7.08
CA ARG A 173 -11.03 -11.63 7.87
C ARG A 173 -11.07 -12.44 9.17
N MET A 174 -10.40 -13.58 9.24
CA MET A 174 -10.61 -14.54 10.33
C MET A 174 -9.40 -14.74 11.25
N LEU A 175 -8.18 -14.43 10.79
CA LEU A 175 -6.97 -14.77 11.52
C LEU A 175 -6.42 -13.56 12.30
N ARG A 176 -5.10 -13.42 12.34
CA ARG A 176 -4.38 -12.49 13.23
C ARG A 176 -4.00 -11.18 12.55
N ALA A 177 -3.76 -10.15 13.34
CA ALA A 177 -3.21 -8.87 12.89
C ALA A 177 -1.94 -9.04 12.05
N GLY A 178 -1.76 -8.19 11.04
CA GLY A 178 -0.60 -8.20 10.15
C GLY A 178 -0.75 -9.01 8.87
N LEU A 179 -1.92 -9.60 8.63
CA LEU A 179 -2.26 -10.17 7.33
C LEU A 179 -2.81 -9.09 6.40
N PHE A 180 -2.50 -9.24 5.12
CA PHE A 180 -2.92 -8.33 4.07
C PHE A 180 -3.25 -9.08 2.79
N TYR A 181 -4.20 -8.54 2.05
CA TYR A 181 -4.71 -9.05 0.78
C TYR A 181 -4.51 -7.99 -0.30
N TYR A 182 -4.10 -8.43 -1.49
CA TYR A 182 -3.98 -7.61 -2.70
C TYR A 182 -4.39 -8.45 -3.91
N GLU A 183 -5.35 -7.97 -4.68
CA GLU A 183 -5.76 -8.58 -5.95
C GLU A 183 -5.91 -7.49 -6.99
N ARG A 184 -5.13 -7.61 -8.08
CA ARG A 184 -5.24 -6.72 -9.23
C ARG A 184 -6.53 -6.99 -9.99
N ASP A 185 -7.29 -5.94 -10.28
CA ASP A 185 -8.49 -6.00 -11.11
C ASP A 185 -8.23 -5.22 -12.41
N VAL A 186 -7.92 -5.94 -13.49
CA VAL A 186 -7.51 -5.33 -14.77
C VAL A 186 -8.62 -4.46 -15.41
N PRO A 187 -9.90 -4.88 -15.44
CA PRO A 187 -10.98 -4.01 -15.89
C PRO A 187 -11.09 -2.71 -15.10
N LEU A 188 -11.07 -2.79 -13.76
CA LEU A 188 -11.16 -1.64 -12.87
C LEU A 188 -9.93 -0.73 -13.03
N GLU A 189 -8.74 -1.31 -13.08
CA GLU A 189 -7.50 -0.59 -13.32
C GLU A 189 -7.55 0.21 -14.62
N ARG A 190 -7.96 -0.43 -15.72
CA ARG A 190 -8.10 0.27 -17.01
C ARG A 190 -9.10 1.42 -16.91
N GLN A 191 -10.23 1.21 -16.24
CA GLN A 191 -11.26 2.24 -16.09
C GLN A 191 -10.74 3.43 -15.27
N MET A 192 -10.08 3.16 -14.13
CA MET A 192 -9.56 4.21 -13.25
C MET A 192 -8.42 4.96 -13.93
N LEU A 193 -7.45 4.27 -14.53
CA LEU A 193 -6.34 4.91 -15.24
C LEU A 193 -6.80 5.75 -16.44
N ALA A 194 -7.90 5.38 -17.11
CA ALA A 194 -8.47 6.18 -18.19
C ALA A 194 -9.12 7.50 -17.71
N GLN A 195 -9.43 7.61 -16.42
CA GLN A 195 -10.03 8.78 -15.79
C GLN A 195 -9.03 9.60 -14.98
N SER A 196 -7.85 9.04 -14.72
CA SER A 196 -6.80 9.67 -13.94
C SER A 196 -5.92 10.57 -14.79
N GLU A 197 -5.61 11.74 -14.25
CA GLU A 197 -4.53 12.58 -14.76
C GLU A 197 -3.17 12.05 -14.26
N PRO A 198 -2.08 12.24 -15.03
CA PRO A 198 -0.75 11.98 -14.51
C PRO A 198 -0.48 12.86 -13.27
N PRO A 199 0.43 12.43 -12.37
CA PRO A 199 0.80 13.26 -11.22
C PRO A 199 1.33 14.62 -11.67
N ASP A 200 0.96 15.68 -10.93
CA ASP A 200 1.48 17.03 -11.17
C ASP A 200 3.01 17.03 -11.01
N GLN A 201 3.71 17.59 -11.99
CA GLN A 201 5.16 17.63 -12.00
C GLN A 201 5.72 18.46 -10.83
N GLU A 202 5.03 19.53 -10.42
CA GLU A 202 5.42 20.35 -9.27
C GLU A 202 5.36 19.53 -7.97
N ASP A 203 4.33 18.70 -7.81
CA ASP A 203 4.21 17.79 -6.66
C ASP A 203 5.32 16.73 -6.67
N VAL A 204 5.68 16.19 -7.84
CA VAL A 204 6.80 15.24 -7.95
C VAL A 204 8.13 15.92 -7.63
N ASP A 205 8.34 17.16 -8.07
CA ASP A 205 9.55 17.94 -7.77
C ASP A 205 9.66 18.23 -6.26
N LEU A 206 8.56 18.67 -5.65
CA LEU A 206 8.49 18.90 -4.21
C LEU A 206 8.74 17.61 -3.42
N LEU A 207 8.12 16.50 -3.82
CA LEU A 207 8.37 15.19 -3.24
C LEU A 207 9.85 14.80 -3.33
N GLY A 208 10.49 15.05 -4.48
CA GLY A 208 11.93 14.86 -4.68
C GLY A 208 12.79 15.70 -3.73
N HIS A 209 12.43 16.96 -3.51
CA HIS A 209 13.11 17.83 -2.55
C HIS A 209 12.96 17.33 -1.11
N ILE A 210 11.77 16.88 -0.70
CA ILE A 210 11.53 16.31 0.63
C ILE A 210 12.33 15.02 0.82
N TYR A 211 12.36 14.15 -0.20
CA TYR A 211 13.16 12.92 -0.19
C TYR A 211 14.66 13.18 0.00
N GLN A 212 15.20 14.20 -0.67
CA GLN A 212 16.62 14.58 -0.57
C GLN A 212 16.96 15.27 0.77
N ASN A 213 15.98 15.89 1.43
CA ASN A 213 16.15 16.67 2.65
C ASN A 213 15.25 16.11 3.76
N PRO A 214 15.53 14.92 4.32
CA PRO A 214 14.63 14.22 5.23
C PRO A 214 14.28 15.01 6.50
N GLU A 215 15.14 15.95 6.91
CA GLU A 215 14.93 16.82 8.08
C GLU A 215 14.02 18.02 7.79
N ILE A 216 13.59 18.23 6.54
CA ILE A 216 12.70 19.34 6.19
C ILE A 216 11.34 19.17 6.87
N ASN A 217 10.84 20.25 7.46
CA ASN A 217 9.47 20.32 7.96
C ASN A 217 8.57 20.86 6.84
N VAL A 218 7.54 20.09 6.49
CA VAL A 218 6.56 20.48 5.47
C VAL A 218 5.32 20.94 6.20
N ILE A 219 4.96 22.22 6.04
CA ILE A 219 3.78 22.82 6.66
C ILE A 219 2.84 23.23 5.55
N GLY A 220 1.59 22.79 5.64
CA GLY A 220 0.56 23.10 4.66
C GLY A 220 -0.80 23.33 5.30
N THR A 221 -1.85 23.41 4.49
CA THR A 221 -3.21 23.79 4.91
C THR A 221 -3.75 22.91 6.04
N ASN A 222 -3.44 21.61 6.02
CA ASN A 222 -3.86 20.67 7.06
C ASN A 222 -3.21 20.92 8.43
N HIS A 223 -2.07 21.62 8.48
CA HIS A 223 -1.38 21.96 9.73
C HIS A 223 -1.93 23.24 10.38
N VAL A 224 -2.46 24.16 9.57
CA VAL A 224 -2.97 25.47 10.05
C VAL A 224 -4.40 25.35 10.59
N SER A 225 -5.18 24.39 10.07
CA SER A 225 -6.57 24.12 10.49
C SER A 225 -6.70 23.55 11.91
N GLY A 226 -5.59 23.23 12.58
CA GLY A 226 -5.54 22.77 13.98
C GLY A 226 -5.56 23.88 15.04
N ILE A 227 -5.57 25.16 14.63
CA ILE A 227 -5.78 26.26 15.58
C ILE A 227 -7.26 26.31 15.94
N SER A 228 -7.61 25.65 17.04
CA SER A 228 -8.89 25.86 17.73
C SER A 228 -9.07 27.35 17.98
N ILE A 229 -10.08 27.95 17.35
CA ILE A 229 -10.69 29.15 17.90
C ILE A 229 -11.38 28.68 19.19
N LEU A 230 -10.81 29.13 20.31
CA LEU A 230 -11.39 29.03 21.66
C LEU A 230 -12.85 29.52 21.68
#